data_AF-A0A1E5UGJ4-F1
#
_entry.id   AF-A0A1E5UGJ4-F1
#
_cell.length_a   1.000
_cell.length_b   1.000
_cell.length_c   1.000
_cell.angle_alpha   90.00
_cell.angle_beta   90.00
_cell.angle_gamma   90.00
#
_symmetry.space_group_name_H-M   'P 1'
#
loop_
_entity.id
_entity.type
_entity.pdbx_description
1 polymer ?
#
loop_
_entity_poly.entity_id
_entity_poly.type
_entity_poly.pdbx_seq_one_letter_code
_entity_poly.pdbx_strand_id
1 'polypeptide(L)'
;MRILHRYIGYFMAGIMAVYAISGVLLIYRDTDFLKKEKKIEKKLEANIPTDKLGKELKIKGFEVKEQKGNLILFKEGTYNAKTGEAKYTKKELPYFLRKMTELHKSDSKHKFYLLNTIFGISLFFFVISSFWMFNPKSQIFRKGMIATIIGLVLALFLTLA
;
A
#
# COMPACT_ATOMS: atom_id res chain seq x y z
N MET A 1 19.83 18.74 -18.67
CA MET A 1 19.53 17.87 -17.51
C MET A 1 18.95 18.61 -16.30
N ARG A 2 19.63 19.62 -15.73
CA ARG A 2 19.17 20.34 -14.52
C ARG A 2 17.75 20.95 -14.62
N ILE A 3 17.43 21.59 -15.75
CA ILE A 3 16.11 22.21 -15.98
C ILE A 3 15.01 21.14 -16.00
N LEU A 4 15.24 20.06 -16.75
CA LEU A 4 14.29 18.94 -16.87
C LEU A 4 14.05 18.26 -15.52
N HIS A 5 15.12 17.93 -14.78
CA HIS A 5 15.03 17.35 -13.43
C HIS A 5 14.16 18.23 -12.52
N ARG A 6 14.36 19.55 -12.55
CA ARG A 6 13.61 20.48 -11.71
C ARG A 6 12.13 20.52 -12.05
N TYR A 7 11.75 20.64 -13.32
CA TYR A 7 10.34 20.71 -13.71
C TYR A 7 9.59 19.40 -13.50
N ILE A 8 10.21 18.27 -13.85
CA ILE A 8 9.65 16.95 -13.52
C ILE A 8 9.56 16.80 -11.99
N GLY A 9 10.58 17.29 -11.26
CA GLY A 9 10.59 17.33 -9.79
C GLY A 9 9.37 18.04 -9.21
N TYR A 10 9.08 19.27 -9.67
CA TYR A 10 7.90 20.02 -9.20
C TYR A 10 6.59 19.33 -9.55
N PHE A 11 6.47 18.79 -10.77
CA PHE A 11 5.28 18.05 -11.17
C PHE A 11 5.07 16.81 -10.29
N MET A 12 6.14 16.07 -10.00
CA MET A 12 6.08 14.83 -9.23
C MET A 12 6.01 15.05 -7.70
N ALA A 13 6.29 16.25 -7.18
CA ALA A 13 6.36 16.55 -5.74
C ALA A 13 5.10 16.12 -4.97
N GLY A 14 3.93 16.49 -5.47
CA GLY A 14 2.65 16.11 -4.84
C GLY A 14 2.40 14.60 -4.87
N ILE A 15 2.74 13.94 -5.98
CA ILE A 15 2.63 12.49 -6.13
C ILE A 15 3.59 11.78 -5.16
N MET A 16 4.85 12.23 -5.10
CA MET A 16 5.86 11.70 -4.18
C MET A 16 5.43 11.81 -2.72
N ALA A 17 4.82 12.93 -2.32
CA ALA A 17 4.30 13.10 -0.96
C ALA A 17 3.22 12.05 -0.63
N VAL A 18 2.28 11.82 -1.56
CA VAL A 18 1.23 10.79 -1.38
C VAL A 18 1.83 9.38 -1.28
N TYR A 19 2.81 9.05 -2.14
CA TYR A 19 3.48 7.74 -2.11
C TYR A 19 4.31 7.55 -0.82
N ALA A 20 5.02 8.59 -0.37
CA ALA A 20 5.77 8.54 0.88
C ALA A 20 4.85 8.28 2.09
N ILE A 21 3.77 9.05 2.23
CA ILE A 21 2.79 8.88 3.33
C ILE A 21 2.15 7.49 3.26
N SER A 22 1.68 7.08 2.08
CA SER A 22 1.02 5.79 1.92
C SER A 22 1.97 4.60 2.08
N GLY A 23 3.26 4.74 1.76
CA GLY A 23 4.31 3.77 2.02
C GLY A 23 4.50 3.51 3.50
N VAL A 24 4.65 4.56 4.30
CA VAL A 24 4.77 4.45 5.77
C VAL A 24 3.52 3.81 6.36
N LEU A 25 2.32 4.23 5.94
CA LEU A 25 1.07 3.64 6.41
C LEU A 25 0.96 2.14 6.09
N LEU A 26 1.61 1.66 5.03
CA LEU A 26 1.55 0.25 4.64
C LEU A 26 2.44 -0.67 5.47
N ILE A 27 3.49 -0.12 6.09
CA ILE A 27 4.32 -0.84 7.07
C ILE A 27 3.45 -1.26 8.26
N TYR A 28 2.62 -0.34 8.76
CA TYR A 28 1.77 -0.57 9.94
C TYR A 28 0.36 -1.10 9.60
N ARG A 29 0.15 -1.68 8.41
CA ARG A 29 -1.21 -2.03 7.94
C ARG A 29 -1.90 -3.11 8.79
N ASP A 30 -1.12 -3.88 9.52
CA ASP A 30 -1.51 -4.95 10.43
C ASP A 30 -1.90 -4.43 11.82
N THR A 31 -1.45 -3.23 12.21
CA THR A 31 -1.80 -2.57 13.47
C THR A 31 -3.11 -1.78 13.38
N ASP A 32 -3.62 -1.27 14.51
CA ASP A 32 -4.76 -0.35 14.56
C ASP A 32 -4.40 1.12 14.33
N PHE A 33 -3.14 1.41 13.98
CA PHE A 33 -2.65 2.77 13.77
C PHE A 33 -3.50 3.56 12.77
N LEU A 34 -4.06 4.68 13.23
CA LEU A 34 -4.92 5.60 12.48
C LEU A 34 -6.18 4.97 11.85
N LYS A 35 -6.54 3.73 12.20
CA LYS A 35 -7.76 3.09 11.70
C LYS A 35 -8.97 3.54 12.51
N LYS A 36 -10.13 3.58 11.85
CA LYS A 36 -11.43 3.82 12.47
C LYS A 36 -12.31 2.59 12.29
N GLU A 37 -13.17 2.35 13.25
CA GLU A 37 -14.20 1.31 13.15
C GLU A 37 -15.27 1.71 12.14
N LYS A 38 -15.65 0.75 11.31
CA LYS A 38 -16.72 0.90 10.34
C LYS A 38 -17.61 -0.33 10.39
N LYS A 39 -18.88 -0.09 10.68
CA LYS A 39 -19.93 -1.11 10.59
C LYS A 39 -20.27 -1.32 9.12
N ILE A 40 -20.27 -2.57 8.68
CA ILE A 40 -20.55 -2.98 7.32
C ILE A 40 -21.72 -3.94 7.36
N GLU A 41 -22.75 -3.61 6.59
CA GLU A 41 -23.81 -4.55 6.22
C GLU A 41 -23.67 -4.81 4.72
N LYS A 42 -23.51 -6.07 4.34
CA LYS A 42 -23.33 -6.45 2.94
C LYS A 42 -24.04 -7.76 2.67
N LYS A 43 -24.68 -7.85 1.51
CA LYS A 43 -25.18 -9.11 0.96
C LYS A 43 -24.10 -9.77 0.10
N LEU A 44 -23.74 -11.00 0.45
CA LEU A 44 -22.84 -11.87 -0.29
C LEU A 44 -23.66 -13.00 -0.94
N GLU A 45 -22.97 -13.87 -1.69
CA GLU A 45 -23.57 -15.12 -2.14
C GLU A 45 -23.98 -15.97 -0.95
N ALA A 46 -25.10 -16.68 -1.08
CA ALA A 46 -25.54 -17.62 -0.05
C ALA A 46 -24.62 -18.86 -0.04
N ASN A 47 -24.54 -19.51 1.13
CA ASN A 47 -23.83 -20.78 1.32
C ASN A 47 -22.33 -20.76 0.97
N ILE A 48 -21.67 -19.60 1.10
CA ILE A 48 -20.20 -19.51 1.00
C ILE A 48 -19.54 -20.43 2.03
N PRO A 49 -18.65 -21.34 1.60
CA PRO A 49 -17.85 -22.17 2.49
C PRO A 49 -17.03 -21.33 3.48
N THR A 50 -16.94 -21.77 4.74
CA THR A 50 -16.28 -21.03 5.83
C THR A 50 -14.80 -20.73 5.55
N ASP A 51 -14.11 -21.61 4.85
CA ASP A 51 -12.72 -21.45 4.38
C ASP A 51 -12.56 -20.31 3.37
N LYS A 52 -13.63 -19.98 2.62
CA LYS A 52 -13.65 -18.88 1.65
C LYS A 52 -14.27 -17.60 2.21
N LEU A 53 -15.12 -17.71 3.22
CA LEU A 53 -15.86 -16.59 3.80
C LEU A 53 -14.96 -15.46 4.29
N GLY A 54 -13.83 -15.79 4.94
CA GLY A 54 -12.87 -14.78 5.40
C GLY A 54 -12.24 -13.95 4.27
N LYS A 55 -11.94 -14.60 3.12
CA LYS A 55 -11.43 -13.92 1.92
C LYS A 55 -12.48 -12.99 1.33
N GLU A 56 -13.73 -13.41 1.32
CA GLU A 56 -14.84 -12.70 0.68
C GLU A 56 -15.28 -11.47 1.49
N LEU A 57 -15.22 -11.58 2.81
CA LEU A 57 -15.39 -10.46 3.74
C LEU A 57 -14.17 -9.53 3.78
N LYS A 58 -13.03 -9.98 3.22
CA LYS A 58 -11.72 -9.30 3.27
C LYS A 58 -11.30 -8.99 4.70
N ILE A 59 -11.52 -9.92 5.63
CA ILE A 59 -11.13 -9.81 7.04
C ILE A 59 -9.81 -10.58 7.21
N LYS A 60 -8.79 -9.91 7.75
CA LYS A 60 -7.51 -10.55 8.09
C LYS A 60 -7.67 -11.29 9.42
N GLY A 61 -7.15 -12.51 9.52
CA GLY A 61 -7.27 -13.31 10.75
C GLY A 61 -8.71 -13.73 11.04
N PHE A 62 -9.51 -13.95 9.99
CA PHE A 62 -10.90 -14.39 10.13
C PHE A 62 -10.97 -15.70 10.90
N GLU A 63 -11.77 -15.70 11.96
CA GLU A 63 -11.93 -16.84 12.86
C GLU A 63 -13.41 -17.01 13.20
N VAL A 64 -13.95 -18.19 12.86
CA VAL A 64 -15.31 -18.58 13.23
C VAL A 64 -15.32 -18.98 14.70
N LYS A 65 -16.22 -18.38 15.47
CA LYS A 65 -16.41 -18.70 16.90
C LYS A 65 -17.44 -19.80 17.10
N GLU A 66 -18.56 -19.69 16.39
CA GLU A 66 -19.71 -20.57 16.59
C GLU A 66 -20.57 -20.59 15.34
N GLN A 67 -21.26 -21.71 15.08
CA GLN A 67 -22.28 -21.81 14.04
C GLN A 67 -23.60 -22.30 14.64
N LYS A 68 -24.66 -21.48 14.54
CA LYS A 68 -26.01 -21.80 14.99
C LYS A 68 -26.93 -21.96 13.78
N GLY A 69 -27.06 -23.20 13.31
CA GLY A 69 -27.80 -23.50 12.08
C GLY A 69 -27.20 -22.76 10.88
N ASN A 70 -27.97 -21.82 10.32
CA ASN A 70 -27.54 -21.00 9.17
C ASN A 70 -26.78 -19.73 9.56
N LEU A 71 -26.69 -19.40 10.86
CA LEU A 71 -25.97 -18.21 11.32
C LEU A 71 -24.55 -18.57 11.75
N ILE A 72 -23.57 -18.02 11.05
CA ILE A 72 -22.15 -18.14 11.35
C ILE A 72 -21.74 -16.91 12.15
N LEU A 73 -21.27 -17.13 13.38
CA LEU A 73 -20.69 -16.11 14.25
C LEU A 73 -19.17 -16.16 14.13
N PHE A 74 -18.57 -15.02 13.85
CA PHE A 74 -17.12 -14.84 13.83
C PHE A 74 -16.74 -13.65 14.71
N LYS A 75 -15.45 -13.48 14.99
CA LYS A 75 -14.95 -12.50 15.95
C LYS A 75 -15.46 -11.06 15.70
N GLU A 76 -15.54 -10.65 14.44
CA GLU A 76 -15.92 -9.30 14.02
C GLU A 76 -17.42 -9.12 13.70
N GLY A 77 -18.22 -10.19 13.69
CA GLY A 77 -19.62 -10.10 13.28
C GLY A 77 -20.30 -11.43 12.95
N THR A 78 -21.31 -11.36 12.08
CA THR A 78 -22.19 -12.48 11.74
C THR A 78 -22.42 -12.59 10.23
N TYR A 79 -22.63 -13.81 9.76
CA TYR A 79 -23.02 -14.11 8.39
C TYR A 79 -24.13 -15.16 8.36
N ASN A 80 -25.20 -14.91 7.61
CA ASN A 80 -26.30 -15.85 7.41
C ASN A 80 -26.09 -16.62 6.10
N ALA A 81 -25.78 -17.91 6.21
CA ALA A 81 -25.52 -18.80 5.07
C ALA A 81 -26.75 -19.01 4.18
N LYS A 82 -27.98 -18.80 4.67
CA LYS A 82 -29.20 -18.93 3.87
C LYS A 82 -29.50 -17.67 3.06
N THR A 83 -29.40 -16.49 3.68
CA THR A 83 -29.75 -15.21 3.04
C THR A 83 -28.57 -14.53 2.34
N GLY A 84 -27.34 -14.92 2.70
CA GLY A 84 -26.10 -14.27 2.28
C GLY A 84 -25.80 -12.98 3.05
N GLU A 85 -26.58 -12.62 4.06
CA GLU A 85 -26.40 -11.36 4.80
C GLU A 85 -25.22 -11.43 5.76
N ALA A 86 -24.27 -10.51 5.60
CA ALA A 86 -23.14 -10.31 6.51
C ALA A 86 -23.26 -8.96 7.23
N LYS A 87 -23.10 -8.98 8.55
CA LYS A 87 -23.04 -7.78 9.41
C LYS A 87 -21.79 -7.85 10.26
N TYR A 88 -20.84 -6.94 10.08
CA TYR A 88 -19.56 -6.99 10.80
C TYR A 88 -18.93 -5.62 10.96
N THR A 89 -18.04 -5.51 11.94
CA THR A 89 -17.26 -4.29 12.18
C THR A 89 -15.84 -4.50 11.69
N LYS A 90 -15.35 -3.58 10.87
CA LYS A 90 -13.97 -3.62 10.37
C LYS A 90 -13.24 -2.33 10.73
N LYS A 91 -11.99 -2.45 11.16
CA LYS A 91 -11.09 -1.31 11.31
C LYS A 91 -10.42 -1.02 9.97
N GLU A 92 -10.62 0.18 9.44
CA GLU A 92 -9.98 0.64 8.20
C GLU A 92 -9.47 2.08 8.31
N LEU A 93 -8.47 2.42 7.50
CA LEU A 93 -7.99 3.81 7.42
C LEU A 93 -9.13 4.75 6.97
N PRO A 94 -9.14 6.01 7.44
CA PRO A 94 -10.02 7.05 6.92
C PRO A 94 -9.98 7.13 5.40
N TYR A 95 -11.08 7.57 4.79
CA TYR A 95 -11.29 7.52 3.34
C TYR A 95 -10.08 7.97 2.52
N PHE A 96 -9.53 9.16 2.81
CA PHE A 96 -8.40 9.71 2.08
C PHE A 96 -7.13 8.86 2.22
N LEU A 97 -6.73 8.52 3.44
CA LEU A 97 -5.55 7.67 3.69
C LEU A 97 -5.71 6.29 3.05
N ARG A 98 -6.90 5.71 3.13
CA ARG A 98 -7.22 4.44 2.47
C ARG A 98 -7.03 4.56 0.95
N LYS A 99 -7.53 5.62 0.33
CA LYS A 99 -7.37 5.88 -1.11
C LYS A 99 -5.92 6.08 -1.52
N MET A 100 -5.12 6.78 -0.72
CA MET A 100 -3.68 6.91 -0.96
C MET A 100 -2.99 5.54 -0.93
N THR A 101 -3.30 4.68 0.04
CA THR A 101 -2.71 3.33 0.11
C THR A 101 -3.19 2.37 -0.98
N GLU A 102 -4.29 2.65 -1.67
CA GLU A 102 -4.72 1.87 -2.85
C GLU A 102 -3.72 2.03 -4.00
N LEU A 103 -3.02 3.17 -4.11
CA LEU A 103 -1.99 3.39 -5.12
C LEU A 103 -0.87 2.34 -4.97
N HIS A 104 -0.25 2.22 -3.80
CA HIS A 104 0.81 1.23 -3.56
C HIS A 104 0.38 -0.24 -3.67
N LYS A 105 -0.92 -0.55 -3.61
CA LYS A 105 -1.43 -1.93 -3.71
C LYS A 105 -1.89 -2.31 -5.11
N SER A 106 -1.87 -1.38 -6.06
CA SER A 106 -2.44 -1.60 -7.39
C SER A 106 -1.58 -2.56 -8.21
N ASP A 107 -2.21 -3.58 -8.80
CA ASP A 107 -1.59 -4.47 -9.78
C ASP A 107 -1.71 -3.92 -11.22
N SER A 108 -1.24 -4.69 -12.20
CA SER A 108 -1.27 -4.31 -13.62
C SER A 108 -2.68 -4.21 -14.22
N LYS A 109 -3.70 -4.75 -13.58
CA LYS A 109 -5.11 -4.68 -14.03
C LYS A 109 -5.85 -3.51 -13.39
N HIS A 110 -5.29 -2.92 -12.35
CA HIS A 110 -5.91 -1.83 -11.60
C HIS A 110 -5.90 -0.52 -12.41
N LYS A 111 -6.95 0.30 -12.28
CA LYS A 111 -7.08 1.60 -12.99
C LYS A 111 -5.94 2.62 -12.76
N PHE A 112 -5.11 2.40 -11.74
CA PHE A 112 -4.00 3.29 -11.39
C PHE A 112 -2.63 2.77 -11.84
N TYR A 113 -2.58 1.62 -12.52
CA TYR A 113 -1.32 0.99 -12.92
C TYR A 113 -0.42 1.96 -13.67
N LEU A 114 -0.98 2.74 -14.62
CA LEU A 114 -0.21 3.67 -15.43
C LEU A 114 0.45 4.77 -14.59
N LEU A 115 -0.28 5.33 -13.63
CA LEU A 115 0.25 6.33 -12.71
C LEU A 115 1.41 5.76 -11.89
N ASN A 116 1.23 4.54 -11.34
CA ASN A 116 2.25 3.84 -10.58
C ASN A 116 3.51 3.54 -11.41
N THR A 117 3.33 3.08 -12.64
CA THR A 117 4.43 2.77 -13.55
C THR A 117 5.20 4.04 -13.93
N ILE A 118 4.49 5.11 -14.29
CA ILE A 118 5.11 6.42 -14.58
C ILE A 118 5.85 6.95 -13.36
N PHE A 119 5.28 6.78 -12.16
CA PHE A 119 5.93 7.16 -10.91
C PHE A 119 7.24 6.39 -10.71
N GLY A 120 7.23 5.07 -10.88
CA GLY A 120 8.43 4.24 -10.78
C GLY A 120 9.51 4.63 -11.79
N ILE A 121 9.13 4.87 -13.05
CA ILE A 121 10.05 5.36 -14.10
C ILE A 121 10.60 6.74 -13.72
N SER A 122 9.76 7.62 -13.18
CA SER A 122 10.16 8.96 -12.75
C SER A 122 11.15 8.92 -11.59
N LEU A 123 10.96 8.01 -10.62
CA LEU A 123 11.93 7.78 -9.55
C LEU A 123 13.29 7.34 -10.10
N PHE A 124 13.29 6.38 -11.05
CA PHE A 124 14.54 5.95 -11.69
C PHE A 124 15.21 7.09 -12.44
N PHE A 125 14.43 7.89 -13.17
CA PHE A 125 14.91 9.13 -13.80
C PHE A 125 15.55 10.08 -12.78
N PHE A 126 14.94 10.31 -11.61
CA PHE A 126 15.52 11.18 -10.58
C PHE A 126 16.86 10.67 -10.04
N VAL A 127 16.99 9.36 -9.83
CA VAL A 127 18.26 8.75 -9.41
C VAL A 127 19.34 9.04 -10.45
N ILE A 128 19.12 8.71 -11.72
CA ILE A 128 20.12 8.87 -12.77
C ILE A 128 20.43 10.35 -13.01
N SER A 129 19.40 11.18 -13.12
CA SER A 129 19.58 12.60 -13.42
C SER A 129 20.27 13.39 -12.31
N SER A 130 20.21 12.92 -11.06
CA SER A 130 20.90 13.56 -9.92
C SER A 130 22.43 13.61 -10.12
N PHE A 131 23.04 12.62 -10.77
CA PHE A 131 24.49 12.58 -11.01
C PHE A 131 24.96 13.68 -11.98
N TRP A 132 24.08 14.17 -12.85
CA TRP A 132 24.36 15.30 -13.76
C TRP A 132 24.10 16.68 -13.12
N MET A 133 23.66 16.73 -11.87
CA MET A 133 23.42 18.01 -11.18
C MET A 133 24.70 18.63 -10.65
N PHE A 134 25.72 17.83 -10.32
CA PHE A 134 26.95 18.31 -9.67
C PHE A 134 28.17 18.10 -10.56
N ASN A 135 29.20 18.92 -10.37
CA ASN A 135 30.47 18.75 -11.09
C ASN A 135 31.16 17.45 -10.59
N PRO A 136 31.46 16.47 -11.46
CA PRO A 136 32.09 15.21 -11.05
C PRO A 136 33.45 15.37 -10.35
N LYS A 137 34.16 16.47 -10.64
CA LYS A 137 35.45 16.79 -10.01
C LYS A 137 35.31 17.40 -8.62
N SER A 138 34.11 17.83 -8.23
CA SER A 138 33.87 18.46 -6.93
C SER A 138 33.97 17.45 -5.78
N GLN A 139 34.43 17.92 -4.61
CA GLN A 139 34.44 17.11 -3.39
C GLN A 139 33.02 16.66 -3.00
N ILE A 140 32.01 17.50 -3.22
CA ILE A 140 30.60 17.21 -2.94
C ILE A 140 30.14 15.98 -3.74
N PHE A 141 30.45 15.94 -5.05
CA PHE A 141 30.09 14.80 -5.89
C PHE A 141 30.78 13.51 -5.42
N ARG A 142 32.08 13.55 -5.11
CA ARG A 142 32.82 12.37 -4.62
C ARG A 142 32.24 11.82 -3.31
N LYS A 143 31.94 12.69 -2.34
CA LYS A 143 31.27 12.29 -1.09
C LYS A 143 29.87 11.73 -1.35
N GLY A 144 29.13 12.32 -2.28
CA GLY A 144 27.83 11.82 -2.74
C GLY A 144 27.92 10.40 -3.31
N MET A 145 28.92 10.11 -4.14
CA MET A 145 29.14 8.77 -4.69
C MET A 145 29.42 7.72 -3.61
N ILE A 146 30.21 8.07 -2.59
CA ILE A 146 30.44 7.18 -1.43
C ILE A 146 29.14 6.89 -0.70
N ALA A 147 28.32 7.92 -0.43
CA ALA A 147 27.01 7.74 0.20
C ALA A 147 26.07 6.85 -0.64
N THR A 148 26.05 7.03 -1.97
CA THR A 148 25.28 6.17 -2.89
C THR A 148 25.72 4.71 -2.81
N ILE A 149 27.03 4.44 -2.80
CA ILE A 149 27.57 3.07 -2.70
C ILE A 149 27.18 2.45 -1.35
N ILE A 150 27.35 3.18 -0.24
CA ILE A 150 26.94 2.71 1.09
C ILE A 150 25.45 2.36 1.11
N GLY A 151 24.60 3.23 0.57
CA GLY A 151 23.16 3.00 0.48
C GLY A 151 22.81 1.76 -0.36
N LEU A 152 23.47 1.58 -1.50
CA LEU A 152 23.26 0.40 -2.35
C LEU A 152 23.71 -0.89 -1.65
N VAL A 153 24.89 -0.89 -1.02
CA VAL A 153 25.40 -2.05 -0.25
C VAL A 153 24.45 -2.38 0.90
N LEU A 154 23.99 -1.38 1.65
CA LEU A 154 23.02 -1.58 2.73
C LEU A 154 21.72 -2.20 2.21
N ALA A 155 21.16 -1.67 1.12
CA ALA A 155 19.94 -2.21 0.53
C ALA A 155 20.13 -3.66 0.06
N LEU A 156 21.21 -3.95 -0.67
CA LEU A 156 21.52 -5.30 -1.13
C LEU A 156 21.73 -6.26 0.04
N PHE A 157 22.50 -5.85 1.05
CA PHE A 157 22.71 -6.63 2.27
C PHE A 157 21.38 -6.99 2.94
N LEU A 158 20.52 -6.01 3.20
CA LEU A 158 19.22 -6.27 3.86
C LEU A 158 18.27 -7.14 3.01
N THR A 159 18.44 -7.17 1.68
CA THR A 159 17.58 -7.97 0.79
C THR A 159 18.13 -9.35 0.44
N LEU A 160 19.44 -9.55 0.56
CA LEU A 160 20.14 -10.78 0.14
C LEU A 160 20.73 -11.58 1.32
N ALA A 161 20.87 -10.96 2.50
CA ALA A 161 21.25 -11.63 3.75
C ALA A 161 20.02 -12.21 4.45
#